data_AF-A0A7V7WN73-F1
#
_entry.id   AF-A0A7V7WN73-F1
#
_cell.length_a   1.000
_cell.length_b   1.000
_cell.length_c   1.000
_cell.angle_alpha   90.00
_cell.angle_beta   90.00
_cell.angle_gamma   90.00
#
_symmetry.space_group_name_H-M   'P 1'
#
loop_
_entity.id
_entity.type
_entity.pdbx_description
1 polymer ?
#
loop_
_entity_poly.entity_id
_entity_poly.type
_entity_poly.pdbx_seq_one_letter_code
_entity_poly.pdbx_strand_id
1 'polypeptide(L)'
;MSIPFFDHPILNSPYERPSRHWELDAAGQPTQKTLESRRRAEFITPIPKPKKRKQVTQQEGFVFDEGKGLSGVTQQYDPTSIINEVRNHVDAWRVLPNPNQWQVTPETARLLQHWRHHKFNGVCPFFCQIEAVETAIWLTEVAPGSKHGKRLLDHLAAANKDANPGLM
;
A
#
# COMPACT_ATOMS: atom_id res chain seq x y z
N MET A 1 -7.48 2.82 -31.80
CA MET A 1 -8.41 2.85 -30.65
C MET A 1 -7.56 3.05 -29.42
N SER A 2 -7.79 4.14 -28.70
CA SER A 2 -7.07 4.45 -27.46
C SER A 2 -7.62 3.54 -26.35
N ILE A 3 -6.75 3.02 -25.50
CA ILE A 3 -7.14 2.13 -24.41
C ILE A 3 -6.96 2.98 -23.14
N PRO A 4 -8.05 3.48 -22.51
CA PRO A 4 -8.00 4.48 -21.46
C PRO A 4 -7.01 4.19 -20.33
N PHE A 5 -6.87 2.90 -19.97
CA PHE A 5 -5.88 2.47 -18.98
C PHE A 5 -4.44 2.86 -19.32
N PHE A 6 -4.03 2.73 -20.60
CA PHE A 6 -2.65 3.02 -21.01
C PHE A 6 -2.43 4.52 -21.27
N ASP A 7 -3.47 5.24 -21.66
CA ASP A 7 -3.41 6.69 -21.85
C ASP A 7 -3.44 7.45 -20.52
N HIS A 8 -4.19 6.92 -19.54
CA HIS A 8 -4.38 7.51 -18.20
C HIS A 8 -4.22 6.46 -17.08
N PRO A 9 -3.00 5.92 -16.88
CA PRO A 9 -2.77 4.86 -15.89
C PRO A 9 -2.90 5.34 -14.44
N ILE A 10 -2.68 6.63 -14.18
CA ILE A 10 -2.72 7.22 -12.83
C ILE A 10 -4.02 8.00 -12.67
N LEU A 11 -4.89 7.54 -11.76
CA LEU A 11 -6.23 8.10 -11.53
C LEU A 11 -6.32 9.07 -10.33
N ASN A 12 -5.35 9.00 -9.43
CA ASN A 12 -5.39 9.68 -8.12
C ASN A 12 -4.35 10.79 -8.07
N SER A 13 -4.70 11.87 -7.38
CA SER A 13 -3.76 12.93 -7.03
C SER A 13 -2.69 12.41 -6.07
N PRO A 14 -1.41 12.80 -6.20
CA PRO A 14 -0.39 12.49 -5.21
C PRO A 14 -0.61 13.21 -3.88
N TYR A 15 -1.47 14.24 -3.85
CA TYR A 15 -1.75 15.06 -2.68
C TYR A 15 -2.94 14.57 -1.86
N GLU A 16 -3.65 13.54 -2.33
CA GLU A 16 -4.83 13.02 -1.66
C GLU A 16 -4.70 11.52 -1.46
N ARG A 17 -5.46 10.99 -0.52
CA ARG A 17 -5.60 9.55 -0.35
C ARG A 17 -6.20 8.95 -1.65
N PRO A 18 -5.63 7.84 -2.18
CA PRO A 18 -6.22 7.16 -3.33
C PRO A 18 -7.67 6.75 -3.06
N SER A 19 -8.56 7.21 -3.94
CA SER A 19 -10.00 6.97 -3.86
C SER A 19 -10.52 6.10 -5.00
N ARG A 20 -9.73 5.91 -6.06
CA ARG A 20 -10.12 5.15 -7.25
C ARG A 20 -9.01 4.23 -7.74
N HIS A 21 -9.38 3.17 -8.44
CA HIS A 21 -8.43 2.33 -9.15
C HIS A 21 -9.03 1.68 -10.38
N TRP A 22 -8.14 1.28 -11.31
CA TRP A 22 -8.51 0.43 -12.43
C TRP A 22 -8.80 -0.99 -11.95
N GLU A 23 -9.95 -1.53 -12.33
CA GLU A 23 -10.30 -2.93 -12.09
C GLU A 23 -9.41 -3.83 -12.94
N LEU A 24 -8.91 -4.89 -12.32
CA LEU A 24 -8.16 -5.96 -12.96
C LEU A 24 -8.97 -7.25 -12.95
N ASP A 25 -8.92 -8.01 -14.03
CA ASP A 25 -9.51 -9.35 -14.08
C ASP A 25 -8.68 -10.37 -13.25
N ALA A 26 -9.16 -11.61 -13.16
CA ALA A 26 -8.49 -12.68 -12.44
C ALA A 26 -7.08 -13.03 -12.99
N ALA A 27 -6.74 -12.58 -14.20
CA ALA A 27 -5.42 -12.72 -14.80
C ALA A 27 -4.57 -11.43 -14.67
N GLY A 28 -5.02 -10.46 -13.86
CA GLY A 28 -4.35 -9.19 -13.62
C GLY A 28 -4.44 -8.20 -14.79
N GLN A 29 -5.35 -8.40 -15.75
CA GLN A 29 -5.49 -7.53 -16.94
C GLN A 29 -6.52 -6.41 -16.70
N PRO A 30 -6.26 -5.18 -17.18
CA PRO A 30 -7.16 -4.05 -16.97
C PRO A 30 -8.46 -4.19 -17.76
N THR A 31 -9.59 -4.14 -17.05
CA THR A 31 -10.94 -4.29 -17.65
C THR A 31 -11.46 -2.99 -18.28
N GLN A 32 -10.67 -1.91 -18.22
CA GLN A 32 -11.07 -0.54 -18.60
C GLN A 32 -12.18 0.07 -17.72
N LYS A 33 -12.52 -0.57 -16.60
CA LYS A 33 -13.46 -0.02 -15.62
C LYS A 33 -12.68 0.58 -14.45
N THR A 34 -13.19 1.68 -13.93
CA THR A 34 -12.71 2.29 -12.69
C THR A 34 -13.66 1.99 -11.54
N LEU A 35 -13.11 1.63 -10.40
CA LEU A 35 -13.85 1.44 -9.15
C LEU A 35 -13.61 2.61 -8.21
N GLU A 36 -14.67 3.07 -7.56
CA GLU A 36 -14.70 4.20 -6.61
C GLU A 36 -14.29 3.74 -5.20
N SER A 37 -13.13 3.08 -5.11
CA SER A 37 -12.51 2.71 -3.86
C SER A 37 -10.99 2.65 -3.97
N ARG A 38 -10.32 2.66 -2.81
CA ARG A 38 -8.88 2.38 -2.73
C ARG A 38 -8.62 0.93 -3.14
N ARG A 39 -7.66 0.71 -4.04
CA ARG A 39 -7.20 -0.65 -4.37
C ARG A 39 -6.63 -1.33 -3.11
N ARG A 40 -7.17 -2.50 -2.78
CA ARG A 40 -6.62 -3.37 -1.73
C ARG A 40 -5.20 -3.81 -2.14
N ALA A 41 -4.30 -3.87 -1.17
CA ALA A 41 -2.99 -4.46 -1.43
C ALA A 41 -3.19 -5.97 -1.63
N GLU A 42 -2.83 -6.46 -2.82
CA GLU A 42 -2.92 -7.86 -3.22
C GLU A 42 -1.69 -8.19 -4.08
N PHE A 43 -1.05 -9.35 -3.84
CA PHE A 43 0.03 -9.84 -4.70
C PHE A 43 -0.57 -10.40 -5.99
N ILE A 44 -0.72 -9.52 -6.98
CA ILE A 44 -1.11 -9.90 -8.33
C ILE A 44 0.17 -10.00 -9.14
N THR A 45 0.65 -11.21 -9.43
CA THR A 45 1.72 -11.41 -10.41
C THR A 45 1.12 -11.20 -11.80
N PRO A 46 1.42 -10.07 -12.49
CA PRO A 46 0.90 -9.89 -13.84
C PRO A 46 1.74 -10.76 -14.76
N ILE A 47 1.30 -12.00 -15.01
CA ILE A 47 1.94 -12.87 -16.01
C ILE A 47 1.45 -12.40 -17.39
N PRO A 48 2.31 -11.78 -18.23
CA PRO A 48 1.90 -11.39 -19.57
C PRO A 48 1.53 -12.67 -20.34
N LYS A 49 0.30 -12.75 -20.85
CA LYS A 49 -0.12 -13.92 -21.63
C LYS A 49 0.78 -14.04 -22.87
N PRO A 50 1.44 -15.19 -23.11
CA PRO A 50 2.28 -15.36 -24.29
C PRO A 50 1.42 -15.21 -25.56
N LYS A 51 1.89 -14.38 -26.50
CA LYS A 51 1.17 -14.03 -27.73
C LYS A 51 0.86 -15.20 -28.68
N LYS A 52 1.41 -16.40 -28.44
CA LYS A 52 1.18 -17.60 -29.26
C LYS A 52 0.77 -18.78 -28.37
N ARG A 53 -0.50 -19.18 -28.46
CA ARG A 53 -1.02 -20.39 -27.82
C ARG A 53 -0.95 -21.53 -28.85
N LYS A 54 0.12 -22.33 -28.84
CA LYS A 54 0.05 -23.66 -29.46
C LYS A 54 -0.68 -24.56 -28.48
N GLN A 55 -1.68 -25.32 -28.95
CA GLN A 55 -2.31 -26.40 -28.20
C GLN A 55 -1.23 -27.45 -27.89
N VAL A 56 -0.58 -27.30 -26.74
CA VAL A 56 0.19 -28.37 -26.13
C VAL A 56 -0.27 -28.41 -24.68
N THR A 57 -0.55 -29.64 -24.26
CA THR A 57 -0.98 -30.14 -22.95
C THR A 57 -0.70 -29.18 -21.80
N GLN A 58 -1.69 -28.97 -20.92
CA GLN A 58 -1.57 -28.16 -19.69
C GLN A 58 -0.31 -28.53 -18.92
N GLN A 59 0.76 -27.81 -19.19
CA GLN A 59 1.94 -27.79 -18.36
C GLN A 59 1.54 -26.90 -17.19
N GLU A 60 1.51 -27.47 -15.98
CA GLU A 60 1.31 -26.71 -14.74
C GLU A 60 2.21 -25.47 -14.81
N GLY A 61 1.60 -24.30 -14.56
CA GLY A 61 2.31 -23.04 -14.65
C GLY A 61 3.59 -23.14 -13.85
N PHE A 62 4.72 -22.76 -14.47
CA PHE A 62 5.98 -22.60 -13.76
C PHE A 62 5.70 -21.71 -12.55
N VAL A 63 5.64 -22.32 -11.36
CA VAL A 63 5.82 -21.62 -10.11
C VAL A 63 7.23 -21.10 -10.21
N PHE A 64 7.37 -19.80 -10.47
CA PHE A 64 8.67 -19.18 -10.32
C PHE A 64 9.09 -19.45 -8.87
N ASP A 65 10.19 -20.18 -8.74
CA ASP A 65 10.90 -20.37 -7.47
C ASP A 65 11.47 -18.99 -7.09
N GLU A 66 10.64 -18.21 -6.38
CA GLU A 66 10.85 -16.80 -6.08
C GLU A 66 11.77 -16.60 -4.85
N GLY A 67 12.97 -17.19 -4.89
CA GLY A 67 14.06 -16.81 -4.00
C GLY A 67 13.81 -17.06 -2.50
N LYS A 68 12.94 -18.00 -2.16
CA LYS A 68 12.81 -18.50 -0.79
C LYS A 68 12.81 -20.02 -0.82
N GLY A 69 13.93 -20.62 -0.42
CA GLY A 69 14.00 -21.99 0.08
C GLY A 69 13.25 -22.17 1.42
N LEU A 70 12.06 -21.56 1.55
CA LEU A 70 11.18 -21.60 2.70
C LEU A 70 9.78 -22.00 2.21
N SER A 71 9.72 -23.08 1.44
CA SER A 71 8.50 -23.85 1.24
C SER A 71 8.19 -24.62 2.54
N GLY A 72 7.75 -23.89 3.55
CA GLY A 72 7.03 -24.43 4.70
C GLY A 72 5.60 -23.94 4.65
N VAL A 73 4.64 -24.86 4.47
CA VAL A 73 3.19 -24.62 4.44
C VAL A 73 2.69 -23.82 5.66
N THR A 74 3.49 -23.73 6.72
CA THR A 74 3.22 -23.03 7.98
C THR A 74 3.66 -21.57 8.04
N GLN A 75 4.36 -21.02 7.04
CA GLN A 75 4.95 -19.66 7.09
C GLN A 75 4.42 -18.71 6.02
N GLN A 76 3.29 -19.03 5.39
CA GLN A 76 2.61 -18.15 4.45
C GLN A 76 1.71 -17.16 5.21
N TYR A 77 2.30 -16.33 6.08
CA TYR A 77 1.62 -15.10 6.49
C TYR A 77 1.63 -14.15 5.30
N ASP A 78 0.45 -13.95 4.71
CA ASP A 78 0.25 -13.09 3.57
C ASP A 78 0.76 -11.66 3.89
N PRO A 79 1.89 -11.20 3.31
CA PRO A 79 2.41 -9.86 3.55
C PRO A 79 1.43 -8.77 3.08
N THR A 80 0.42 -9.11 2.26
CA THR A 80 -0.62 -8.17 1.90
C THR A 80 -1.63 -7.93 3.02
N SER A 81 -1.72 -8.83 4.01
CA SER A 81 -2.57 -8.66 5.17
C SER A 81 -2.10 -7.50 6.06
N ILE A 82 -0.80 -7.44 6.37
CA ILE A 82 -0.22 -6.37 7.23
C ILE A 82 -0.35 -4.98 6.58
N ILE A 83 -0.18 -4.88 5.26
CA ILE A 83 -0.28 -3.62 4.53
C ILE A 83 -1.72 -3.07 4.61
N ASN A 84 -2.71 -3.92 4.38
CA ASN A 84 -4.11 -3.52 4.47
C ASN A 84 -4.50 -3.17 5.91
N GLU A 85 -3.94 -3.85 6.90
CA GLU A 85 -4.17 -3.54 8.31
C GLU A 85 -3.62 -2.16 8.70
N VAL A 86 -2.37 -1.85 8.34
CA VAL A 86 -1.77 -0.52 8.58
C VAL A 86 -2.63 0.56 7.93
N ARG A 87 -3.05 0.36 6.68
CA ARG A 87 -3.94 1.31 5.98
C ARG A 87 -5.24 1.54 6.75
N ASN A 88 -5.90 0.49 7.21
CA ASN A 88 -7.14 0.62 7.99
C ASN A 88 -6.92 1.42 9.29
N HIS A 89 -5.80 1.21 9.99
CA HIS A 89 -5.48 1.98 11.18
C HIS A 89 -5.19 3.45 10.89
N VAL A 90 -4.39 3.74 9.85
CA VAL A 90 -4.12 5.12 9.41
C VAL A 90 -5.41 5.80 8.98
N ASP A 91 -6.30 5.10 8.32
CA ASP A 91 -7.60 5.61 7.89
C ASP A 91 -8.51 5.95 9.08
N ALA A 92 -8.59 5.06 10.07
CA ALA A 92 -9.32 5.31 11.31
C ALA A 92 -8.72 6.48 12.12
N TRP A 93 -7.40 6.62 12.14
CA TRP A 93 -6.72 7.72 12.80
C TRP A 93 -6.95 9.06 12.09
N ARG A 94 -6.98 9.07 10.75
CA ARG A 94 -7.18 10.29 9.95
C ARG A 94 -8.54 10.94 10.18
N VAL A 95 -9.59 10.14 10.42
CA VAL A 95 -10.95 10.65 10.62
C VAL A 95 -11.21 11.22 12.02
N LEU A 96 -10.23 11.16 12.93
CA LEU A 96 -10.36 11.73 14.27
C LEU A 96 -10.48 13.26 14.19
N PRO A 97 -11.59 13.86 14.66
CA PRO A 97 -11.88 15.28 14.45
C PRO A 97 -11.04 16.19 15.36
N ASN A 98 -10.62 15.71 16.53
CA ASN A 98 -9.92 16.52 17.52
C ASN A 98 -8.40 16.27 17.44
N PRO A 99 -7.57 17.31 17.22
CA PRO A 99 -6.11 17.20 17.24
C PRO A 99 -5.53 16.55 18.50
N ASN A 100 -6.18 16.72 19.66
CA ASN A 100 -5.75 16.11 20.92
C ASN A 100 -5.89 14.58 20.92
N GLN A 101 -6.73 14.02 20.04
CA GLN A 101 -6.91 12.57 19.89
C GLN A 101 -5.89 11.95 18.94
N TRP A 102 -5.11 12.75 18.21
CA TRP A 102 -4.16 12.22 17.24
C TRP A 102 -2.99 11.50 17.89
N GLN A 103 -2.72 11.73 19.19
CA GLN A 103 -1.62 11.10 19.93
C GLN A 103 -0.26 11.30 19.26
N VAL A 104 -0.03 12.49 18.72
CA VAL A 104 1.23 12.93 18.10
C VAL A 104 1.84 14.07 18.90
N THR A 105 3.10 14.37 18.64
CA THR A 105 3.80 15.53 19.20
C THR A 105 3.13 16.86 18.81
N PRO A 106 3.30 17.93 19.61
CA PRO A 106 2.73 19.24 19.31
C PRO A 106 3.16 19.79 17.94
N GLU A 107 4.42 19.56 17.55
CA GLU A 107 4.98 19.95 16.27
C GLU A 107 4.30 19.22 15.11
N THR A 108 4.20 17.88 15.20
CA THR A 108 3.49 17.07 14.22
C THR A 108 2.02 17.45 14.12
N ALA A 109 1.35 17.75 15.23
CA ALA A 109 -0.03 18.22 15.22
C ALA A 109 -0.20 19.53 14.44
N ARG A 110 0.70 20.50 14.61
CA ARG A 110 0.69 21.76 13.84
C ARG A 110 0.91 21.51 12.35
N LEU A 111 1.86 20.63 11.99
CA LEU A 111 2.12 20.26 10.60
C LEU A 111 0.91 19.57 9.96
N LEU A 112 0.29 18.61 10.65
CA LEU A 112 -0.91 17.93 10.16
C LEU A 112 -2.10 18.87 9.99
N GLN A 113 -2.28 19.83 10.91
CA GLN A 113 -3.31 20.87 10.76
C GLN A 113 -3.09 21.69 9.50
N HIS A 114 -1.85 22.10 9.23
CA HIS A 114 -1.50 22.82 8.02
C HIS A 114 -1.72 21.94 6.79
N TRP A 115 -1.11 20.76 6.70
CA TRP A 115 -1.18 19.90 5.51
C TRP A 115 -2.58 19.40 5.16
N ARG A 116 -3.44 19.14 6.17
CA ARG A 116 -4.81 18.65 5.93
C ARG A 116 -5.78 19.72 5.44
N HIS A 117 -5.52 21.01 5.69
CA HIS A 117 -6.47 22.09 5.40
C HIS A 117 -5.90 23.18 4.48
N HIS A 118 -4.59 23.22 4.28
CA HIS A 118 -3.96 24.27 3.51
C HIS A 118 -4.14 24.03 2.01
N LYS A 119 -4.79 24.99 1.34
CA LYS A 119 -4.85 25.06 -0.12
C LYS A 119 -3.62 25.81 -0.62
N PHE A 120 -2.71 25.08 -1.27
CA PHE A 120 -1.55 25.70 -1.91
C PHE A 120 -2.00 26.50 -3.15
N ASN A 121 -1.77 27.81 -3.15
CA ASN A 121 -2.17 28.73 -4.22
C ASN A 121 -1.12 28.85 -5.35
N GLY A 122 -0.26 27.85 -5.54
CA GLY A 122 0.85 27.90 -6.49
C GLY A 122 1.34 26.52 -6.90
N VAL A 123 2.60 26.43 -7.35
CA VAL A 123 3.22 25.15 -7.70
C VAL A 123 3.38 24.32 -6.43
N CYS A 124 2.64 23.23 -6.32
CA CYS A 124 2.88 22.22 -5.29
C CYS A 124 4.18 21.49 -5.67
N PRO A 125 5.28 21.63 -4.91
CA PRO A 125 6.44 20.78 -5.12
C PRO A 125 5.99 19.32 -4.94
N PHE A 126 6.53 18.43 -5.77
CA PHE A 126 6.23 17.00 -5.71
C PHE A 126 6.77 16.45 -4.39
N PHE A 127 5.99 16.57 -3.33
CA PHE A 127 6.31 16.01 -2.03
C PHE A 127 5.94 14.52 -2.04
N CYS A 128 6.52 13.75 -1.12
CA CYS A 128 6.02 12.41 -0.86
C CYS A 128 4.50 12.47 -0.65
N GLN A 129 3.79 11.46 -1.16
CA GLN A 129 2.33 11.41 -1.06
C GLN A 129 1.93 11.69 0.39
N ILE A 130 0.94 12.55 0.64
CA ILE A 130 0.52 12.91 2.02
C ILE A 130 0.30 11.64 2.85
N GLU A 131 -0.25 10.61 2.22
CA GLU A 131 -0.41 9.29 2.83
C GLU A 131 0.89 8.67 3.34
N ALA A 132 2.01 8.78 2.61
CA ALA A 132 3.30 8.23 3.04
C ALA A 132 3.79 8.93 4.31
N VAL A 133 3.65 10.26 4.37
CA VAL A 133 4.01 11.05 5.57
C VAL A 133 3.12 10.68 6.74
N GLU A 134 1.81 10.61 6.53
CA GLU A 134 0.85 10.21 7.56
C GLU A 134 1.10 8.79 8.07
N THR A 135 1.49 7.87 7.18
CA THR A 135 1.83 6.49 7.54
C THR A 135 3.11 6.45 8.36
N ALA A 136 4.13 7.23 8.00
CA ALA A 136 5.36 7.34 8.76
C ALA A 136 5.09 7.89 10.17
N ILE A 137 4.36 9.00 10.27
CA ILE A 137 3.93 9.60 11.55
C ILE A 137 3.15 8.57 12.39
N TRP A 138 2.20 7.87 11.78
CA TRP A 138 1.39 6.89 12.49
C TRP A 138 2.25 5.75 13.05
N LEU A 139 3.20 5.21 12.26
CA LEU A 139 4.10 4.15 12.70
C LEU A 139 5.06 4.63 13.80
N THR A 140 5.54 5.88 13.75
CA THR A 140 6.58 6.37 14.68
C THR A 140 6.01 6.93 15.97
N GLU A 141 4.88 7.65 15.92
CA GLU A 141 4.34 8.39 17.06
C GLU A 141 3.11 7.70 17.68
N VAL A 142 2.20 7.18 16.83
CA VAL A 142 0.89 6.69 17.28
C VAL A 142 0.91 5.20 17.60
N ALA A 143 1.50 4.39 16.72
CA ALA A 143 1.53 2.94 16.84
C ALA A 143 2.15 2.44 18.16
N PRO A 144 3.25 3.03 18.70
CA PRO A 144 3.81 2.62 19.98
C PRO A 144 2.86 2.82 21.18
N GLY A 145 1.89 3.75 21.06
CA GLY A 145 0.90 4.01 22.11
C GLY A 145 -0.24 3.00 22.17
N SER A 146 -0.40 2.13 21.16
CA SER A 146 -1.54 1.22 21.04
C SER A 146 -1.12 -0.25 21.01
N LYS A 147 -1.96 -1.15 21.54
CA LYS A 147 -1.69 -2.61 21.50
C LYS A 147 -1.59 -3.14 20.08
N HIS A 148 -2.48 -2.71 19.20
CA HIS A 148 -2.50 -3.12 17.79
C HIS A 148 -1.27 -2.58 17.03
N GLY A 149 -0.91 -1.31 17.26
CA GLY A 149 0.28 -0.70 16.67
C GLY A 149 1.58 -1.37 17.10
N LYS A 150 1.73 -1.72 18.39
CA LYS A 150 2.90 -2.49 18.88
C LYS A 150 3.06 -3.81 18.14
N ARG A 151 1.98 -4.58 17.98
CA ARG A 151 2.01 -5.84 17.20
C ARG A 151 2.50 -5.63 15.77
N LEU A 152 2.05 -4.56 15.12
CA LEU A 152 2.47 -4.21 13.76
C LEU A 152 3.96 -3.85 13.71
N LEU A 153 4.44 -3.07 14.68
CA LEU A 153 5.85 -2.70 14.79
C LEU A 153 6.75 -3.92 15.04
N ASP A 154 6.34 -4.84 15.93
CA ASP A 154 7.07 -6.09 16.19
C ASP A 154 7.17 -6.93 14.92
N HIS A 155 6.09 -7.03 14.15
CA HIS A 155 6.09 -7.73 12.86
C HIS A 155 7.04 -7.06 11.85
N LEU A 156 7.02 -5.73 11.73
CA LEU A 156 7.93 -5.00 10.83
C LEU A 156 9.39 -5.16 11.25
N ALA A 157 9.70 -5.14 12.54
CA ALA A 157 11.04 -5.34 13.07
C ALA A 157 11.55 -6.76 12.79
N ALA A 158 10.72 -7.78 13.00
CA ALA A 158 11.05 -9.16 12.66
C ALA A 158 11.32 -9.33 11.16
N ALA A 159 10.43 -8.81 10.31
CA ALA A 159 10.60 -8.84 8.86
C ALA A 159 11.88 -8.12 8.39
N ASN A 160 12.22 -6.99 9.01
CA ASN A 160 13.45 -6.27 8.69
C ASN A 160 14.71 -7.07 9.06
N LYS A 161 14.71 -7.73 10.23
CA LYS A 161 15.83 -8.58 10.67
C LYS A 161 16.04 -9.77 9.75
N ASP A 162 14.95 -10.38 9.28
CA ASP A 162 15.01 -11.50 8.35
C ASP A 162 15.50 -11.07 6.96
N ALA A 163 15.10 -9.89 6.49
CA ALA A 163 15.49 -9.36 5.18
C ALA A 163 16.91 -8.79 5.14
N ASN A 164 17.40 -8.23 6.26
CA ASN A 164 18.69 -7.55 6.35
C ASN A 164 19.60 -8.19 7.43
N PRO A 165 19.97 -9.48 7.31
CA PRO A 165 20.82 -10.12 8.31
C PRO A 165 22.21 -9.48 8.35
N GLY A 166 22.59 -8.94 9.51
CA GLY A 166 23.93 -8.37 9.74
C GLY A 166 24.07 -6.88 9.44
N LEU A 167 23.00 -6.18 9.05
CA LEU A 167 22.95 -4.73 9.01
C LEU A 167 22.14 -4.24 10.23
N MET A 168 22.82 -3.54 11.16
CA MET A 168 22.17 -2.71 12.18
C MET A 168 22.27 -1.25 11.77
#